data_AF-A0A2R7Y2L0-F1
#
_entry.id   AF-A0A2R7Y2L0-F1
#
_cell.length_a   1.000
_cell.length_b   1.000
_cell.length_c   1.000
_cell.angle_alpha   90.00
_cell.angle_beta   90.00
_cell.angle_gamma   90.00
#
_symmetry.space_group_name_H-M   'P 1'
#
loop_
_entity.id
_entity.type
_entity.pdbx_description
1 polymer ?
#
loop_
_entity_poly.entity_id
_entity_poly.type
_entity_poly.pdbx_seq_one_letter_code
_entity_poly.pdbx_strand_id
1 'polypeptide(L)'
;MGGLLLLDRLNPWTLKTWELAQKSNYLDKLLEIYPAELPPERPLPNNVKNQIVRLYQSEKYEDLVTLLISLKDYPFPIEHPYAALLRHLGDSNRKKVISCNPQIIRILAEATASLGLDNIIRGVERPKDINRMLGAKFKEWINRKFRKEPFNVVNNPNQLLECRSNEICIYAGSDESIADFIKNRLGLKEPEQGFFNRDVIAKVKDIYIVGEARFLSTPGGSQNRDLGNTLNFVEKMEEMLRVMKGVKIKGIALIDGIVWYYKKYTDRVIKVAVGDKVVMSALFLEEYLLDTFEELSQPFR
;
A
#
# COMPACT_ATOMS: atom_id res chain seq x y z
N MET A 1 -2.54 26.81 23.97
CA MET A 1 -3.97 26.60 24.30
C MET A 1 -4.82 26.02 23.16
N GLY A 2 -4.38 25.96 21.89
CA GLY A 2 -5.20 25.41 20.79
C GLY A 2 -5.17 23.88 20.59
N GLY A 3 -4.28 23.14 21.25
CA GLY A 3 -4.13 21.69 21.05
C GLY A 3 -5.14 20.82 21.82
N LEU A 4 -5.59 21.27 23.00
CA LEU A 4 -6.53 20.51 23.84
C LEU A 4 -7.96 20.49 23.25
N LEU A 5 -8.39 21.61 22.65
CA LEU A 5 -9.72 21.79 22.05
C LEU A 5 -9.98 20.94 20.80
N LEU A 6 -8.94 20.37 20.17
CA LEU A 6 -9.06 19.52 19.00
C LEU A 6 -9.24 18.03 19.35
N LEU A 7 -8.80 17.60 20.54
CA LEU A 7 -8.90 16.20 20.97
C LEU A 7 -10.35 15.81 21.28
N ASP A 8 -11.15 16.72 21.83
CA ASP A 8 -12.57 16.48 22.16
C ASP A 8 -13.46 16.27 20.92
N ARG A 9 -12.98 16.65 19.73
CA ARG A 9 -13.68 16.48 18.45
C ARG A 9 -13.16 15.30 17.63
N LEU A 10 -12.10 14.67 18.10
CA LEU A 10 -11.41 13.61 17.38
C LEU A 10 -12.30 12.37 17.32
N ASN A 11 -12.25 11.65 16.20
CA ASN A 11 -12.89 10.34 16.11
C ASN A 11 -12.31 9.41 17.20
N PRO A 12 -13.14 8.61 17.90
CA PRO A 12 -12.68 7.76 19.01
C PRO A 12 -11.55 6.78 18.62
N TRP A 13 -11.58 6.23 17.40
CA TRP A 13 -10.56 5.28 16.92
C TRP A 13 -9.22 5.96 16.64
N THR A 14 -9.27 7.19 16.16
CA THR A 14 -8.08 8.04 16.01
C THR A 14 -7.49 8.36 17.38
N LEU A 15 -8.33 8.70 18.37
CA LEU A 15 -7.88 9.00 19.74
C LEU A 15 -7.19 7.78 20.33
N LYS A 16 -7.85 6.64 20.26
CA LYS A 16 -7.32 5.35 20.73
C LYS A 16 -5.99 4.99 20.09
N THR A 17 -5.86 5.23 18.78
CA THR A 17 -4.59 5.03 18.07
C THR A 17 -3.50 5.97 18.56
N TRP A 18 -3.82 7.26 18.67
CA TRP A 18 -2.88 8.26 19.16
C TRP A 18 -2.42 7.92 20.59
N GLU A 19 -3.33 7.54 21.47
CA GLU A 19 -3.00 7.14 22.84
C GLU A 19 -2.12 5.89 22.89
N LEU A 20 -2.41 4.87 22.10
CA LEU A 20 -1.57 3.68 21.99
C LEU A 20 -0.15 4.05 21.53
N ALA A 21 -0.04 4.92 20.52
CA ALA A 21 1.23 5.37 19.98
C ALA A 21 2.06 6.20 20.97
N GLN A 22 1.42 7.09 21.74
CA GLN A 22 2.11 7.98 22.68
C GLN A 22 2.43 7.34 24.04
N LYS A 23 1.59 6.40 24.50
CA LYS A 23 1.60 5.94 25.90
C LYS A 23 1.95 4.46 26.07
N SER A 24 2.20 3.72 24.98
CA SER A 24 2.35 2.26 25.04
C SER A 24 3.32 1.71 23.99
N ASN A 25 3.32 0.38 23.81
CA ASN A 25 4.21 -0.37 22.93
C ASN A 25 3.67 -0.52 21.50
N TYR A 26 3.22 0.59 20.90
CA TYR A 26 2.59 0.61 19.58
C TYR A 26 3.44 -0.05 18.48
N LEU A 27 4.72 0.31 18.36
CA LEU A 27 5.60 -0.25 17.32
C LEU A 27 5.83 -1.76 17.52
N ASP A 28 5.91 -2.24 18.76
CA ASP A 28 6.02 -3.68 19.05
C ASP A 28 4.76 -4.42 18.61
N LYS A 29 3.58 -3.85 18.86
CA LYS A 29 2.30 -4.43 18.41
C LYS A 29 2.22 -4.49 16.88
N LEU A 30 2.77 -3.49 16.18
CA LEU A 30 2.81 -3.49 14.72
C LEU A 30 3.62 -4.65 14.12
N LEU A 31 4.54 -5.29 14.88
CA LEU A 31 5.27 -6.47 14.40
C LEU A 31 4.35 -7.64 14.06
N GLU A 32 3.12 -7.68 14.60
CA GLU A 32 2.09 -8.66 14.22
C GLU A 32 1.67 -8.50 12.74
N ILE A 33 1.63 -7.27 12.24
CA ILE A 33 1.20 -6.91 10.89
C ILE A 33 2.40 -6.79 9.95
N TYR A 34 3.44 -6.10 10.40
CA TYR A 34 4.65 -5.78 9.65
C TYR A 34 5.89 -6.33 10.38
N PRO A 35 6.22 -7.62 10.20
CA PRO A 35 7.41 -8.21 10.79
C PRO A 35 8.68 -7.44 10.39
N ALA A 36 9.62 -7.28 11.33
CA ALA A 36 10.93 -6.66 11.10
C ALA A 36 11.89 -7.59 10.34
N GLU A 37 11.38 -8.36 9.39
CA GLU A 37 12.16 -9.25 8.54
C GLU A 37 12.79 -8.43 7.41
N LEU A 38 14.12 -8.57 7.26
CA LEU A 38 14.76 -8.04 6.06
C LEU A 38 14.22 -8.79 4.84
N PRO A 39 13.80 -8.07 3.80
CA PRO A 39 13.47 -8.67 2.52
C PRO A 39 14.55 -9.65 2.06
N PRO A 40 14.19 -10.88 1.65
CA PRO A 40 15.18 -11.82 1.15
C PRO A 40 15.81 -11.29 -0.14
N GLU A 41 17.09 -11.57 -0.35
CA GLU A 41 17.74 -11.34 -1.64
C GLU A 41 16.99 -12.09 -2.75
N ARG A 42 17.04 -11.54 -3.95
CA ARG A 42 16.47 -12.14 -5.15
C ARG A 42 17.63 -12.71 -5.98
N PRO A 43 18.05 -13.97 -5.74
CA PRO A 43 19.18 -14.54 -6.46
C PRO A 43 18.90 -14.61 -7.96
N LEU A 44 19.92 -14.31 -8.76
CA LEU A 44 19.87 -14.45 -10.21
C LEU A 44 20.00 -15.93 -10.60
N PRO A 45 19.34 -16.36 -11.68
CA PRO A 45 19.64 -17.66 -12.29
C PRO A 45 21.12 -17.74 -12.70
N ASN A 46 21.76 -18.89 -12.47
CA ASN A 46 23.19 -19.08 -12.72
C ASN A 46 23.62 -18.71 -14.16
N ASN A 47 22.78 -18.99 -15.15
CA ASN A 47 23.05 -18.63 -16.54
C ASN A 47 23.13 -17.10 -16.73
N VAL A 48 22.23 -16.33 -16.11
CA VAL A 48 22.24 -14.86 -16.17
C VAL A 48 23.46 -14.31 -15.44
N LYS A 49 23.77 -14.85 -14.26
CA LYS A 49 24.95 -14.46 -13.48
C LYS A 49 26.24 -14.67 -14.27
N ASN A 50 26.40 -15.85 -14.87
CA ASN A 50 27.56 -16.16 -15.73
C ASN A 50 27.65 -15.23 -16.94
N GLN A 51 26.50 -14.86 -17.53
CA GLN A 51 26.46 -13.92 -18.64
C GLN A 51 26.91 -12.51 -18.22
N ILE A 52 26.47 -12.03 -17.05
CA ILE A 52 26.92 -10.74 -16.48
C ILE A 52 28.44 -10.75 -16.28
N VAL A 53 28.97 -11.80 -15.64
CA VAL A 53 30.41 -11.97 -15.39
C VAL A 53 31.19 -11.91 -16.71
N ARG A 54 30.75 -12.68 -17.72
CA ARG A 54 31.40 -12.71 -19.04
C ARG A 54 31.41 -11.35 -19.72
N LEU A 55 30.28 -10.64 -19.74
CA LEU A 55 30.17 -9.33 -20.38
C LEU A 55 31.05 -8.29 -19.66
N TYR A 56 31.07 -8.32 -18.33
CA TYR A 56 31.91 -7.43 -17.53
C TYR A 56 33.40 -7.66 -17.77
N GLN A 57 33.86 -8.92 -17.68
CA GLN A 57 35.28 -9.28 -17.89
C GLN A 57 35.77 -9.02 -19.33
N SER A 58 34.85 -9.06 -20.31
CA SER A 58 35.16 -8.73 -21.71
C SER A 58 35.01 -7.23 -22.02
N GLU A 59 34.79 -6.40 -21.00
CA GLU A 59 34.57 -4.94 -21.11
C GLU A 59 33.41 -4.55 -22.05
N LYS A 60 32.44 -5.45 -22.24
CA LYS A 60 31.24 -5.24 -23.08
C LYS A 60 30.13 -4.57 -22.27
N TYR A 61 30.40 -3.37 -21.76
CA TYR A 61 29.52 -2.70 -20.79
C TYR A 61 28.19 -2.23 -21.39
N GLU A 62 28.13 -1.86 -22.67
CA GLU A 62 26.87 -1.50 -23.34
C GLU A 62 25.94 -2.72 -23.51
N ASP A 63 26.51 -3.88 -23.86
CA ASP A 63 25.79 -5.16 -23.90
C ASP A 63 25.32 -5.56 -22.50
N LEU A 64 26.16 -5.35 -21.47
CA LEU A 64 25.80 -5.58 -20.08
C LEU A 64 24.62 -4.71 -19.65
N VAL A 65 24.62 -3.42 -19.97
CA VAL A 65 23.49 -2.52 -19.70
C VAL A 65 22.23 -3.02 -20.41
N THR A 66 22.33 -3.44 -21.66
CA THR A 66 21.20 -3.96 -22.44
C THR A 66 20.62 -5.23 -21.80
N LEU A 67 21.47 -6.14 -21.35
CA LEU A 67 21.08 -7.33 -20.59
C LEU A 67 20.36 -6.92 -19.29
N LEU A 68 20.96 -6.06 -18.47
CA LEU A 68 20.42 -5.63 -17.17
C LEU A 68 19.08 -4.90 -17.28
N ILE A 69 18.88 -4.09 -18.34
CA ILE A 69 17.59 -3.44 -18.62
C ILE A 69 16.52 -4.48 -19.00
N SER A 70 16.91 -5.60 -19.62
CA SER A 70 15.97 -6.65 -20.04
C SER A 70 15.44 -7.53 -18.90
N LEU A 71 16.11 -7.56 -17.75
CA LEU A 71 15.72 -8.35 -16.58
C LEU A 71 14.50 -7.73 -15.88
N LYS A 72 13.29 -8.01 -16.34
CA LYS A 72 12.04 -7.39 -15.83
C LYS A 72 11.80 -7.65 -14.34
N ASP A 73 12.11 -8.86 -13.87
CA ASP A 73 11.88 -9.26 -12.48
C ASP A 73 12.93 -8.78 -11.49
N TYR A 74 14.06 -8.25 -11.98
CA TYR A 74 15.21 -7.82 -11.17
C TYR A 74 15.44 -6.32 -11.33
N PRO A 75 15.76 -5.58 -10.27
CA PRO A 75 16.08 -4.16 -10.38
C PRO A 75 17.35 -3.93 -11.21
N PHE A 76 17.46 -2.74 -11.79
CA PHE A 76 18.75 -2.26 -12.27
C PHE A 76 19.68 -2.00 -11.06
N PRO A 77 20.99 -2.27 -11.18
CA PRO A 77 21.91 -2.21 -10.04
C PRO A 77 22.08 -0.80 -9.46
N ILE A 78 21.77 0.23 -10.24
CA ILE A 78 21.78 1.64 -9.82
C ILE A 78 20.42 2.29 -10.05
N GLU A 79 20.09 3.25 -9.20
CA GLU A 79 18.98 4.15 -9.46
C GLU A 79 19.41 5.19 -10.47
N HIS A 80 18.88 5.09 -11.68
CA HIS A 80 19.19 6.01 -12.76
C HIS A 80 17.92 6.30 -13.57
N PRO A 81 17.57 7.58 -13.81
CA PRO A 81 16.29 7.94 -14.44
C PRO A 81 16.13 7.31 -15.83
N TYR A 82 17.20 7.26 -16.62
CA TYR A 82 17.16 6.63 -17.94
C TYR A 82 17.07 5.10 -17.89
N ALA A 83 17.67 4.44 -16.88
CA ALA A 83 17.51 3.00 -16.72
C ALA A 83 16.05 2.68 -16.35
N ALA A 84 15.46 3.43 -15.43
CA ALA A 84 14.06 3.29 -15.06
C ALA A 84 13.12 3.50 -16.27
N LEU A 85 13.37 4.54 -17.08
CA LEU A 85 12.62 4.83 -18.30
C LEU A 85 12.72 3.68 -19.32
N LEU A 86 13.92 3.26 -19.70
CA LEU A 86 14.13 2.22 -20.70
C LEU A 86 13.50 0.88 -20.27
N ARG A 87 13.53 0.56 -18.98
CA ARG A 87 12.91 -0.64 -18.42
C ARG A 87 11.39 -0.64 -18.51
N HIS A 88 10.73 0.52 -18.46
CA HIS A 88 9.27 0.64 -18.63
C HIS A 88 8.81 0.46 -20.07
N LEU A 89 9.71 0.65 -21.05
CA LEU A 89 9.36 0.45 -22.46
C LEU A 89 9.20 -1.04 -22.78
N GLY A 90 8.20 -1.37 -23.60
CA GLY A 90 8.07 -2.68 -24.21
C GLY A 90 9.24 -3.00 -25.14
N ASP A 91 9.53 -4.28 -25.36
CA ASP A 91 10.79 -4.75 -25.94
C ASP A 91 11.08 -4.15 -27.34
N SER A 92 10.06 -4.07 -28.20
CA SER A 92 10.21 -3.45 -29.54
C SER A 92 10.52 -1.95 -29.48
N ASN A 93 9.80 -1.21 -28.62
CA ASN A 93 10.01 0.23 -28.47
C ASN A 93 11.36 0.54 -27.81
N ARG A 94 11.74 -0.27 -26.81
CA ARG A 94 13.03 -0.16 -26.13
C ARG A 94 14.19 -0.29 -27.11
N LYS A 95 14.18 -1.30 -27.99
CA LYS A 95 15.24 -1.48 -29.01
C LYS A 95 15.38 -0.25 -29.90
N LYS A 96 14.25 0.28 -30.39
CA LYS A 96 14.24 1.51 -31.19
C LYS A 96 14.82 2.69 -30.41
N VAL A 97 14.34 2.95 -29.19
CA VAL A 97 14.83 4.05 -28.35
C VAL A 97 16.33 3.93 -28.06
N ILE A 98 16.82 2.72 -27.75
CA ILE A 98 18.24 2.46 -27.55
C ILE A 98 19.05 2.80 -28.80
N SER A 99 18.62 2.32 -29.98
CA SER A 99 19.33 2.60 -31.24
C SER A 99 19.39 4.08 -31.60
N CYS A 100 18.36 4.86 -31.25
CA CYS A 100 18.31 6.30 -31.50
C CYS A 100 19.10 7.12 -30.47
N ASN A 101 19.43 6.56 -29.31
CA ASN A 101 20.04 7.29 -28.19
C ASN A 101 21.29 6.58 -27.64
N PRO A 102 22.33 6.31 -28.46
CA PRO A 102 23.50 5.52 -28.04
C PRO A 102 24.28 6.18 -26.89
N GLN A 103 24.30 7.52 -26.82
CA GLN A 103 24.98 8.24 -25.73
C GLN A 103 24.40 7.90 -24.35
N ILE A 104 23.09 7.67 -24.24
CA ILE A 104 22.44 7.27 -22.98
C ILE A 104 22.96 5.91 -22.53
N ILE A 105 23.12 4.96 -23.46
CA ILE A 105 23.66 3.64 -23.15
C ILE A 105 25.11 3.73 -22.72
N ARG A 106 25.92 4.58 -23.37
CA ARG A 106 27.31 4.78 -22.98
C ARG A 106 27.44 5.35 -21.56
N ILE A 107 26.64 6.35 -21.21
CA ILE A 107 26.59 6.92 -19.83
C ILE A 107 26.21 5.83 -18.82
N LEU A 108 25.19 5.03 -19.13
CA LEU A 108 24.78 3.91 -18.28
C LEU A 108 25.88 2.84 -18.17
N ALA A 109 26.63 2.59 -19.24
CA ALA A 109 27.70 1.62 -19.28
C ALA A 109 28.87 2.07 -18.40
N GLU A 110 29.29 3.34 -18.50
CA GLU A 110 30.29 3.96 -17.64
C GLU A 110 29.86 3.91 -16.16
N ALA A 111 28.61 4.28 -15.86
CA ALA A 111 28.04 4.23 -14.51
C ALA A 111 27.89 2.81 -13.96
N THR A 112 27.61 1.82 -14.81
CA THR A 112 27.51 0.41 -14.39
C THR A 112 28.90 -0.17 -14.16
N ALA A 113 29.85 0.11 -15.04
CA ALA A 113 31.24 -0.36 -14.94
C ALA A 113 31.91 0.12 -13.64
N SER A 114 31.67 1.38 -13.26
CA SER A 114 32.27 2.01 -12.07
C SER A 114 31.85 1.36 -10.74
N LEU A 115 30.78 0.58 -10.71
CA LEU A 115 30.35 -0.16 -9.52
C LEU A 115 31.32 -1.30 -9.19
N GLY A 116 31.93 -1.94 -10.18
CA GLY A 116 32.57 -3.24 -9.99
C GLY A 116 31.59 -4.42 -10.08
N LEU A 117 32.07 -5.57 -10.53
CA LEU A 117 31.26 -6.78 -10.76
C LEU A 117 30.42 -7.21 -9.55
N ASP A 118 31.01 -7.23 -8.36
CA ASP A 118 30.32 -7.67 -7.13
C ASP A 118 29.17 -6.73 -6.73
N ASN A 119 29.34 -5.43 -6.95
CA ASN A 119 28.30 -4.44 -6.67
C ASN A 119 27.20 -4.47 -7.73
N ILE A 120 27.52 -4.80 -8.98
CA ILE A 120 26.51 -5.05 -10.02
C ILE A 120 25.63 -6.23 -9.60
N ILE A 121 26.25 -7.37 -9.26
CA ILE A 121 25.51 -8.57 -8.86
C ILE A 121 24.66 -8.28 -7.62
N ARG A 122 25.22 -7.68 -6.56
CA ARG A 122 24.48 -7.29 -5.35
C ARG A 122 23.34 -6.31 -5.66
N GLY A 123 23.57 -5.33 -6.53
CA GLY A 123 22.57 -4.34 -6.90
C GLY A 123 21.40 -4.94 -7.69
N VAL A 124 21.64 -5.99 -8.48
CA VAL A 124 20.59 -6.72 -9.22
C VAL A 124 19.86 -7.72 -8.32
N GLU A 125 20.59 -8.40 -7.43
CA GLU A 125 20.05 -9.37 -6.47
C GLU A 125 19.39 -8.69 -5.26
N ARG A 126 19.39 -7.35 -5.19
CA ARG A 126 18.78 -6.62 -4.08
C ARG A 126 17.29 -6.99 -3.93
N PRO A 127 16.78 -6.99 -2.69
CA PRO A 127 15.41 -7.36 -2.44
C PRO A 127 14.36 -6.46 -3.10
N LYS A 128 13.10 -6.88 -3.05
CA LYS A 128 11.96 -6.03 -3.45
C LYS A 128 11.89 -4.78 -2.57
N ASP A 129 11.33 -3.71 -3.14
CA ASP A 129 11.02 -2.47 -2.40
C ASP A 129 10.21 -2.79 -1.14
N ILE A 130 10.68 -2.28 0.00
CA ILE A 130 10.10 -2.54 1.31
C ILE A 130 8.64 -2.08 1.40
N ASN A 131 8.26 -0.98 0.75
CA ASN A 131 6.89 -0.47 0.77
C ASN A 131 5.94 -1.44 0.06
N ARG A 132 6.38 -2.05 -1.04
CA ARG A 132 5.60 -3.09 -1.73
C ARG A 132 5.45 -4.34 -0.87
N MET A 133 6.48 -4.68 -0.10
CA MET A 133 6.41 -5.80 0.84
C MET A 133 5.45 -5.53 2.00
N LEU A 134 5.46 -4.31 2.56
CA LEU A 134 4.57 -3.92 3.65
C LEU A 134 3.09 -4.04 3.23
N GLY A 135 2.74 -3.62 2.01
CA GLY A 135 1.39 -3.82 1.46
C GLY A 135 1.00 -5.30 1.34
N ALA A 136 1.93 -6.16 0.90
CA ALA A 136 1.69 -7.61 0.87
C ALA A 136 1.51 -8.20 2.28
N LYS A 137 2.31 -7.74 3.25
CA LYS A 137 2.23 -8.17 4.65
C LYS A 137 0.90 -7.79 5.31
N PHE A 138 0.35 -6.62 5.01
CA PHE A 138 -0.99 -6.24 5.44
C PHE A 138 -2.06 -7.24 4.94
N LYS A 139 -2.05 -7.59 3.65
CA LYS A 139 -3.01 -8.55 3.07
C LYS A 139 -2.82 -9.97 3.65
N GLU A 140 -1.58 -10.41 3.85
CA GLU A 140 -1.26 -11.67 4.56
C GLU A 140 -1.80 -11.67 5.99
N TRP A 141 -1.66 -10.56 6.71
CA TRP A 141 -2.16 -10.40 8.06
C TRP A 141 -3.69 -10.49 8.11
N ILE A 142 -4.43 -9.83 7.20
CA ILE A 142 -5.90 -9.96 7.12
C ILE A 142 -6.30 -11.45 7.01
N ASN A 143 -5.70 -12.17 6.06
CA ASN A 143 -6.01 -13.58 5.79
C ASN A 143 -5.69 -14.51 6.98
N ARG A 144 -4.81 -14.10 7.89
CA ARG A 144 -4.46 -14.86 9.09
C ARG A 144 -5.32 -14.46 10.30
N LYS A 145 -5.54 -13.17 10.49
CA LYS A 145 -6.20 -12.59 11.66
C LYS A 145 -7.68 -12.94 11.71
N PHE A 146 -8.38 -12.77 10.60
CA PHE A 146 -9.83 -12.82 10.51
C PHE A 146 -10.38 -14.22 10.17
N ARG A 147 -9.89 -15.25 10.86
CA ARG A 147 -10.24 -16.68 10.59
C ARG A 147 -11.30 -17.26 11.53
N LYS A 148 -11.70 -16.51 12.55
CA LYS A 148 -12.66 -16.96 13.56
C LYS A 148 -13.97 -16.22 13.38
N GLU A 149 -15.07 -16.89 13.70
CA GLU A 149 -16.39 -16.27 13.80
C GLU A 149 -16.33 -14.98 14.63
N PRO A 150 -17.05 -13.91 14.22
CA PRO A 150 -17.99 -13.85 13.08
C PRO A 150 -17.32 -13.57 11.71
N PHE A 151 -15.99 -13.60 11.61
CA PHE A 151 -15.30 -13.19 10.40
C PHE A 151 -15.22 -14.26 9.31
N ASN A 152 -15.40 -13.83 8.07
CA ASN A 152 -15.31 -14.66 6.86
C ASN A 152 -14.46 -13.95 5.79
N VAL A 153 -13.21 -14.37 5.60
CA VAL A 153 -12.36 -13.81 4.55
C VAL A 153 -12.67 -14.47 3.21
N VAL A 154 -13.14 -13.67 2.25
CA VAL A 154 -13.55 -14.14 0.92
C VAL A 154 -12.43 -13.96 -0.11
N ASN A 155 -12.44 -14.77 -1.16
CA ASN A 155 -11.41 -14.74 -2.22
C ASN A 155 -11.84 -13.94 -3.45
N ASN A 156 -13.11 -13.53 -3.52
CA ASN A 156 -13.66 -12.71 -4.59
C ASN A 156 -14.62 -11.69 -3.99
N PRO A 157 -14.54 -10.39 -4.37
CA PRO A 157 -15.38 -9.36 -3.78
C PRO A 157 -16.88 -9.58 -4.06
N ASN A 158 -17.26 -10.30 -5.11
CA ASN A 158 -18.67 -10.62 -5.36
C ASN A 158 -19.29 -11.48 -4.25
N GLN A 159 -18.49 -12.28 -3.53
CA GLN A 159 -18.97 -13.08 -2.40
C GLN A 159 -19.42 -12.22 -1.22
N LEU A 160 -19.08 -10.93 -1.18
CA LEU A 160 -19.59 -9.98 -0.17
C LEU A 160 -21.12 -9.79 -0.27
N LEU A 161 -21.72 -10.06 -1.45
CA LEU A 161 -23.17 -10.02 -1.66
C LEU A 161 -23.88 -11.20 -0.98
N GLU A 162 -23.15 -12.29 -0.73
CA GLU A 162 -23.65 -13.52 -0.12
C GLU A 162 -23.36 -13.56 1.40
N CYS A 163 -22.80 -12.47 1.94
CA CYS A 163 -22.43 -12.37 3.34
C CYS A 163 -23.65 -12.49 4.25
N ARG A 164 -23.61 -13.43 5.19
CA ARG A 164 -24.73 -13.67 6.10
C ARG A 164 -24.86 -12.57 7.14
N SER A 165 -26.06 -12.38 7.69
CA SER A 165 -26.33 -11.33 8.68
C SER A 165 -25.59 -11.50 10.00
N ASN A 166 -25.14 -12.73 10.29
CA ASN A 166 -24.33 -13.07 11.45
C ASN A 166 -22.82 -13.08 11.16
N GLU A 167 -22.40 -12.73 9.94
CA GLU A 167 -21.00 -12.75 9.50
C GLU A 167 -20.48 -11.32 9.23
N ILE A 168 -19.16 -11.16 9.31
CA ILE A 168 -18.40 -10.03 8.80
C ILE A 168 -17.52 -10.54 7.67
N CYS A 169 -17.87 -10.21 6.42
CA CYS A 169 -17.12 -10.71 5.27
C CYS A 169 -16.05 -9.71 4.83
N ILE A 170 -14.81 -10.16 4.62
CA ILE A 170 -13.68 -9.28 4.30
C ILE A 170 -13.00 -9.77 3.02
N TYR A 171 -12.74 -8.85 2.10
CA TYR A 171 -11.92 -9.09 0.91
C TYR A 171 -10.69 -8.18 0.93
N ALA A 172 -9.50 -8.79 0.92
CA ALA A 172 -8.20 -8.10 0.85
C ALA A 172 -7.40 -8.61 -0.37
N GLY A 173 -7.89 -8.28 -1.58
CA GLY A 173 -7.28 -8.71 -2.85
C GLY A 173 -6.72 -7.55 -3.68
N SER A 174 -6.83 -7.60 -5.01
CA SER A 174 -6.31 -6.51 -5.86
C SER A 174 -7.17 -5.26 -5.78
N ASP A 175 -6.50 -4.11 -5.82
CA ASP A 175 -7.12 -2.79 -5.70
C ASP A 175 -8.12 -2.55 -6.86
N GLU A 176 -7.79 -3.02 -8.07
CA GLU A 176 -8.67 -2.95 -9.23
C GLU A 176 -9.93 -3.80 -9.06
N SER A 177 -9.83 -4.96 -8.39
CA SER A 177 -10.99 -5.83 -8.14
C SER A 177 -11.97 -5.17 -7.17
N ILE A 178 -11.45 -4.45 -6.17
CA ILE A 178 -12.27 -3.68 -5.22
C ILE A 178 -12.97 -2.53 -5.96
N ALA A 179 -12.23 -1.80 -6.78
CA ALA A 179 -12.79 -0.71 -7.58
C ALA A 179 -13.87 -1.20 -8.56
N ASP A 180 -13.64 -2.34 -9.21
CA ASP A 180 -14.59 -2.94 -10.14
C ASP A 180 -15.87 -3.37 -9.42
N PHE A 181 -15.74 -4.03 -8.26
CA PHE A 181 -16.89 -4.40 -7.44
C PHE A 181 -17.72 -3.18 -7.02
N ILE A 182 -17.08 -2.12 -6.51
CA ILE A 182 -17.77 -0.91 -6.08
C ILE A 182 -18.51 -0.25 -7.26
N LYS A 183 -17.87 -0.14 -8.42
CA LYS A 183 -18.49 0.46 -9.61
C LYS A 183 -19.62 -0.37 -10.18
N ASN A 184 -19.38 -1.66 -10.41
CA ASN A 184 -20.27 -2.49 -11.20
C ASN A 184 -21.31 -3.26 -10.38
N ARG A 185 -21.05 -3.49 -9.08
CA ARG A 185 -21.99 -4.17 -8.18
C ARG A 185 -22.70 -3.23 -7.23
N LEU A 186 -22.00 -2.22 -6.70
CA LEU A 186 -22.62 -1.21 -5.84
C LEU A 186 -23.15 0.01 -6.62
N GLY A 187 -22.84 0.11 -7.92
CA GLY A 187 -23.34 1.18 -8.80
C GLY A 187 -22.78 2.57 -8.48
N LEU A 188 -21.63 2.64 -7.80
CA LEU A 188 -21.06 3.91 -7.37
C LEU A 188 -20.13 4.50 -8.42
N LYS A 189 -20.31 5.78 -8.73
CA LYS A 189 -19.44 6.50 -9.65
C LYS A 189 -18.18 6.97 -8.92
N GLU A 190 -17.03 6.77 -9.56
CA GLU A 190 -15.77 7.32 -9.06
C GLU A 190 -15.77 8.85 -9.24
N PRO A 191 -15.44 9.63 -8.20
CA PRO A 191 -15.25 11.08 -8.34
C PRO A 191 -14.01 11.43 -9.17
N GLU A 192 -13.00 10.56 -9.16
CA GLU A 192 -11.78 10.67 -9.96
C GLU A 192 -11.23 9.27 -10.24
N GLN A 193 -10.46 9.13 -11.33
CA GLN A 193 -9.95 7.82 -11.75
C GLN A 193 -9.12 7.15 -10.63
N GLY A 194 -9.46 5.91 -10.30
CA GLY A 194 -8.75 5.13 -9.28
C GLY A 194 -9.13 5.50 -7.84
N PHE A 195 -10.19 6.29 -7.63
CA PHE A 195 -10.68 6.62 -6.30
C PHE A 195 -11.13 5.40 -5.50
N PHE A 196 -11.55 4.31 -6.13
CA PHE A 196 -11.92 3.07 -5.41
C PHE A 196 -10.83 2.00 -5.41
N ASN A 197 -9.64 2.29 -5.94
CA ASN A 197 -8.49 1.38 -5.85
C ASN A 197 -7.96 1.37 -4.41
N ARG A 198 -8.41 0.41 -3.61
CA ARG A 198 -8.18 0.37 -2.15
C ARG A 198 -7.70 -1.00 -1.72
N ASP A 199 -7.09 -1.06 -0.53
CA ASP A 199 -6.41 -2.27 -0.05
C ASP A 199 -7.36 -3.34 0.50
N VAL A 200 -8.51 -2.92 1.04
CA VAL A 200 -9.49 -3.82 1.69
C VAL A 200 -10.92 -3.30 1.55
N ILE A 201 -11.87 -4.22 1.48
CA ILE A 201 -13.30 -3.95 1.64
C ILE A 201 -13.93 -5.01 2.53
N ALA A 202 -14.81 -4.59 3.43
CA ALA A 202 -15.58 -5.47 4.30
C ALA A 202 -17.08 -5.22 4.16
N LYS A 203 -17.89 -6.28 4.26
CA LYS A 203 -19.33 -6.23 4.46
C LYS A 203 -19.61 -6.47 5.94
N VAL A 204 -20.22 -5.48 6.59
CA VAL A 204 -20.78 -5.61 7.94
C VAL A 204 -22.26 -5.37 7.83
N LYS A 205 -23.06 -6.44 7.90
CA LYS A 205 -24.52 -6.41 7.71
C LYS A 205 -24.95 -5.67 6.46
N ASP A 206 -25.54 -4.48 6.57
CA ASP A 206 -26.03 -3.65 5.47
C ASP A 206 -25.03 -2.56 5.03
N ILE A 207 -23.90 -2.40 5.74
CA ILE A 207 -22.84 -1.43 5.41
C ILE A 207 -21.65 -2.09 4.69
N TYR A 208 -21.02 -1.36 3.78
CA TYR A 208 -19.69 -1.68 3.22
C TYR A 208 -18.64 -0.75 3.82
N ILE A 209 -17.49 -1.28 4.21
CA ILE A 209 -16.38 -0.52 4.78
C ILE A 209 -15.19 -0.69 3.85
N VAL A 210 -14.69 0.40 3.27
CA VAL A 210 -13.56 0.39 2.33
C VAL A 210 -12.37 1.06 2.99
N GLY A 211 -11.23 0.37 3.01
CA GLY A 211 -10.03 0.80 3.72
C GLY A 211 -8.82 1.00 2.82
N GLU A 212 -8.09 2.09 3.05
CA GLU A 212 -6.75 2.32 2.53
C GLU A 212 -5.72 2.03 3.65
N ALA A 213 -4.72 1.21 3.38
CA ALA A 213 -3.70 0.83 4.37
C ALA A 213 -2.32 1.37 3.99
N ARG A 214 -1.67 2.13 4.88
CA ARG A 214 -0.35 2.72 4.63
C ARG A 214 0.54 2.62 5.86
N PHE A 215 1.76 2.11 5.68
CA PHE A 215 2.83 2.23 6.66
C PHE A 215 3.83 3.30 6.21
N LEU A 216 3.94 4.39 6.97
CA LEU A 216 4.85 5.49 6.66
C LEU A 216 6.13 5.35 7.48
N SER A 217 7.27 5.11 6.84
CA SER A 217 8.55 4.86 7.53
C SER A 217 9.34 6.14 7.84
N THR A 218 9.31 7.14 6.95
CA THR A 218 10.06 8.39 7.09
C THR A 218 9.22 9.61 6.66
N PRO A 219 9.57 10.83 7.09
CA PRO A 219 8.94 12.03 6.58
C PRO A 219 9.49 12.41 5.20
N GLY A 220 8.63 12.93 4.32
CA GLY A 220 9.05 13.56 3.07
C GLY A 220 8.61 12.83 1.79
N GLY A 221 8.92 13.44 0.63
CA GLY A 221 8.77 12.80 -0.68
C GLY A 221 7.41 12.14 -0.93
N SER A 222 7.42 10.88 -1.34
CA SER A 222 6.23 10.06 -1.61
C SER A 222 5.35 9.88 -0.37
N GLN A 223 5.92 9.79 0.83
CA GLN A 223 5.17 9.57 2.08
C GLN A 223 4.22 10.73 2.39
N ASN A 224 4.61 11.97 2.07
CA ASN A 224 3.73 13.14 2.18
C ASN A 224 2.48 13.02 1.30
N ARG A 225 2.68 12.53 0.07
CA ARG A 225 1.64 12.32 -0.93
C ARG A 225 0.74 11.18 -0.53
N ASP A 226 1.30 10.07 -0.05
CA ASP A 226 0.53 8.90 0.37
C ASP A 226 -0.37 9.24 1.57
N LEU A 227 0.16 9.96 2.57
CA LEU A 227 -0.66 10.50 3.66
C LEU A 227 -1.77 11.43 3.15
N GLY A 228 -1.44 12.33 2.20
CA GLY A 228 -2.42 13.26 1.63
C GLY A 228 -3.55 12.56 0.90
N ASN A 229 -3.22 11.61 0.03
CA ASN A 229 -4.19 10.83 -0.73
C ASN A 229 -5.09 10.01 0.20
N THR A 230 -4.51 9.40 1.23
CA THR A 230 -5.25 8.57 2.20
C THR A 230 -6.24 9.41 3.03
N LEU A 231 -5.82 10.58 3.50
CA LEU A 231 -6.71 11.48 4.24
C LEU A 231 -7.83 12.04 3.36
N ASN A 232 -7.48 12.48 2.14
CA ASN A 232 -8.45 12.97 1.16
C ASN A 232 -9.48 11.91 0.78
N PHE A 233 -9.09 10.63 0.73
CA PHE A 233 -10.04 9.53 0.52
C PHE A 233 -11.12 9.48 1.61
N VAL A 234 -10.73 9.55 2.89
CA VAL A 234 -11.70 9.52 4.01
C VAL A 234 -12.61 10.74 3.96
N GLU A 235 -12.08 11.92 3.67
CA GLU A 235 -12.89 13.15 3.55
C GLU A 235 -13.90 13.05 2.42
N LYS A 236 -13.48 12.65 1.22
CA LYS A 236 -14.38 12.48 0.08
C LYS A 236 -15.42 11.39 0.30
N MET A 237 -15.06 10.28 0.96
CA MET A 237 -16.03 9.22 1.30
C MET A 237 -17.13 9.72 2.24
N GLU A 238 -16.75 10.52 3.24
CA GLU A 238 -17.70 11.16 4.17
C GLU A 238 -18.61 12.16 3.44
N GLU A 239 -18.08 12.94 2.49
CA GLU A 239 -18.89 13.84 1.66
C GLU A 239 -19.87 13.06 0.76
N MET A 240 -19.41 11.97 0.15
CA MET A 240 -20.24 11.11 -0.70
C MET A 240 -21.39 10.47 0.08
N LEU A 241 -21.14 10.03 1.32
CA LEU A 241 -22.17 9.46 2.19
C LEU A 241 -23.36 10.40 2.43
N ARG A 242 -23.14 11.71 2.50
CA ARG A 242 -24.20 12.71 2.76
C ARG A 242 -25.18 12.86 1.61
N VAL A 243 -24.75 12.54 0.38
CA VAL A 243 -25.55 12.69 -0.84
C VAL A 243 -26.07 11.37 -1.39
N MET A 244 -25.44 10.26 -1.00
CA MET A 244 -25.75 8.92 -1.51
C MET A 244 -27.05 8.39 -0.90
N LYS A 245 -27.92 7.83 -1.76
CA LYS A 245 -29.14 7.12 -1.34
C LYS A 245 -29.00 5.64 -1.68
N GLY A 246 -29.40 4.78 -0.76
CA GLY A 246 -29.52 3.32 -0.98
C GLY A 246 -28.32 2.49 -0.51
N VAL A 247 -27.09 2.84 -0.89
CA VAL A 247 -25.89 2.10 -0.47
C VAL A 247 -25.22 2.78 0.72
N LYS A 248 -25.05 2.06 1.83
CA LYS A 248 -24.27 2.53 2.98
C LYS A 248 -22.81 2.09 2.79
N ILE A 249 -21.92 3.04 2.55
CA ILE A 249 -20.50 2.76 2.32
C ILE A 249 -19.61 3.74 3.09
N LYS A 250 -18.72 3.26 3.96
CA LYS A 250 -17.82 4.09 4.76
C LYS A 250 -16.38 3.93 4.32
N GLY A 251 -15.68 5.04 4.18
CA GLY A 251 -14.23 5.06 3.97
C GLY A 251 -13.48 5.11 5.28
N ILE A 252 -12.44 4.30 5.43
CA ILE A 252 -11.53 4.34 6.57
C ILE A 252 -10.08 4.43 6.10
N ALA A 253 -9.23 5.05 6.92
CA ALA A 253 -7.79 5.04 6.72
C ALA A 253 -7.11 4.23 7.83
N LEU A 254 -6.29 3.27 7.42
CA LEU A 254 -5.46 2.43 8.28
C LEU A 254 -4.00 2.88 8.12
N ILE A 255 -3.58 3.88 8.91
CA ILE A 255 -2.26 4.51 8.75
C ILE A 255 -1.38 4.15 9.94
N ASP A 256 -0.19 3.63 9.65
CA ASP A 256 0.77 3.17 10.63
C ASP A 256 2.16 3.82 10.47
N GLY A 257 2.98 3.67 11.51
CA GLY A 257 4.38 4.13 11.51
C GLY A 257 4.54 5.58 11.97
N ILE A 258 5.39 6.33 11.28
CA ILE A 258 5.86 7.66 11.70
C ILE A 258 4.75 8.71 11.77
N VAL A 259 3.59 8.47 11.16
CA VAL A 259 2.42 9.37 11.17
C VAL A 259 2.02 9.78 12.60
N TRP A 260 2.20 8.88 13.56
CA TRP A 260 1.84 9.10 14.97
C TRP A 260 2.96 9.70 15.82
N TYR A 261 4.18 9.81 15.28
CA TYR A 261 5.36 10.32 15.99
C TYR A 261 5.92 11.61 15.40
N TYR A 262 5.60 11.90 14.14
CA TYR A 262 6.01 13.12 13.47
C TYR A 262 4.91 14.16 13.52
N LYS A 263 5.09 15.17 14.38
CA LYS A 263 4.10 16.22 14.68
C LYS A 263 3.38 16.78 13.46
N LYS A 264 4.09 17.06 12.36
CA LYS A 264 3.47 17.61 11.13
C LYS A 264 2.48 16.63 10.49
N TYR A 265 2.70 15.32 10.60
CA TYR A 265 1.76 14.30 10.12
C TYR A 265 0.61 14.11 11.09
N THR A 266 0.91 14.02 12.37
CA THR A 266 -0.11 13.91 13.42
C THR A 266 -1.08 15.10 13.39
N ASP A 267 -0.56 16.33 13.23
CA ASP A 267 -1.37 17.54 13.09
C ASP A 267 -2.29 17.50 11.86
N ARG A 268 -1.88 16.83 10.76
CA ARG A 268 -2.74 16.64 9.57
C ARG A 268 -3.84 15.62 9.86
N VAL A 269 -3.50 14.51 10.50
CA VAL A 269 -4.49 13.48 10.90
C VAL A 269 -5.53 14.09 11.84
N ILE A 270 -5.11 14.81 12.89
CA ILE A 270 -6.02 15.41 13.88
C ILE A 270 -7.00 16.39 13.23
N LYS A 271 -6.58 17.14 12.22
CA LYS A 271 -7.47 18.05 11.47
C LYS A 271 -8.54 17.32 10.66
N VAL A 272 -8.20 16.16 10.10
CA VAL A 272 -9.07 15.40 9.22
C VAL A 272 -9.97 14.45 10.01
N ALA A 273 -9.43 13.77 11.01
CA ALA A 273 -10.07 12.66 11.69
C ALA A 273 -11.00 13.11 12.82
N VAL A 274 -11.99 13.94 12.45
CA VAL A 274 -13.01 14.51 13.34
C VAL A 274 -14.39 13.95 13.00
N GLY A 275 -15.25 13.81 14.01
CA GLY A 275 -16.57 13.20 13.83
C GLY A 275 -16.49 11.76 13.32
N ASP A 276 -17.20 11.44 12.24
CA ASP A 276 -17.30 10.08 11.69
C ASP A 276 -16.13 9.66 10.79
N LYS A 277 -15.17 10.58 10.53
CA LYS A 277 -13.98 10.33 9.70
C LYS A 277 -12.96 9.49 10.46
N VAL A 278 -12.91 8.19 10.14
CA VAL A 278 -12.04 7.21 10.82
C VAL A 278 -10.65 7.18 10.20
N VAL A 279 -9.64 7.55 10.99
CA VAL A 279 -8.22 7.40 10.67
C VAL A 279 -7.53 6.75 11.85
N MET A 280 -7.15 5.48 11.72
CA MET A 280 -6.66 4.69 12.84
C MET A 280 -5.50 3.79 12.42
N SER A 281 -4.87 3.13 13.38
CA SER A 281 -3.93 2.05 13.09
C SER A 281 -4.66 0.80 12.60
N ALA A 282 -4.04 0.02 11.72
CA ALA A 282 -4.55 -1.29 11.32
C ALA A 282 -4.76 -2.24 12.52
N LEU A 283 -4.05 -2.02 13.65
CA LEU A 283 -4.21 -2.79 14.89
C LEU A 283 -5.64 -2.76 15.44
N PHE A 284 -6.39 -1.69 15.18
CA PHE A 284 -7.75 -1.53 15.66
C PHE A 284 -8.82 -1.96 14.65
N LEU A 285 -8.43 -2.48 13.48
CA LEU A 285 -9.39 -2.89 12.45
C LEU A 285 -10.34 -3.99 12.95
N GLU A 286 -9.83 -4.97 13.69
CA GLU A 286 -10.66 -6.07 14.21
C GLU A 286 -11.73 -5.55 15.16
N GLU A 287 -11.32 -4.76 16.14
CA GLU A 287 -12.21 -4.18 17.13
C GLU A 287 -13.23 -3.23 16.48
N TYR A 288 -12.79 -2.39 15.53
CA TYR A 288 -13.68 -1.51 14.77
C TYR A 288 -14.79 -2.26 14.02
N LEU A 289 -14.44 -3.39 13.39
CA LEU A 289 -15.41 -4.20 12.66
C LEU A 289 -16.38 -4.91 13.60
N LEU A 290 -15.92 -5.40 14.76
CA LEU A 290 -16.76 -6.00 15.79
C LEU A 290 -17.71 -4.97 16.40
N ASP A 291 -17.20 -3.81 16.82
CA ASP A 291 -18.02 -2.73 17.38
C ASP A 291 -19.10 -2.30 16.38
N THR A 292 -18.75 -2.14 15.11
CA THR A 292 -19.73 -1.83 14.05
C THR A 292 -20.78 -2.94 13.90
N PHE A 293 -20.36 -4.20 13.97
CA PHE A 293 -21.26 -5.34 13.87
C PHE A 293 -22.23 -5.44 15.05
N GLU A 294 -21.75 -5.18 16.26
CA GLU A 294 -22.54 -5.16 17.49
C GLU A 294 -23.53 -4.00 17.53
N GLU A 295 -23.09 -2.78 17.17
CA GLU A 295 -23.94 -1.60 17.06
C GLU A 295 -25.13 -1.84 16.12
N LEU A 296 -24.88 -2.45 14.95
CA LEU A 296 -25.92 -2.80 13.98
C LEU A 296 -26.70 -4.08 14.36
N SER A 297 -26.34 -4.75 15.46
CA SER A 297 -27.06 -5.90 16.02
C SER A 297 -28.06 -5.54 17.09
N GLN A 298 -27.94 -4.36 17.68
CA GLN A 298 -28.93 -3.92 18.65
C GLN A 298 -30.25 -3.59 17.92
N PRO A 299 -31.39 -4.16 18.34
CA PRO A 299 -32.68 -3.72 17.82
C PRO A 299 -32.83 -2.23 18.12
N PHE A 300 -33.27 -1.45 17.14
CA PHE A 300 -33.56 -0.01 17.28
C PHE A 300 -34.29 0.22 18.62
N ARG A 301 -33.66 0.96 19.53
CA ARG A 301 -34.34 1.50 20.71
C ARG A 301 -35.25 2.64 20.30
#